data_AF-A0A1V6GIN4-F1
#
_entry.id   AF-A0A1V6GIN4-F1
#
_cell.length_a   1.000
_cell.length_b   1.000
_cell.length_c   1.000
_cell.angle_alpha   90.00
_cell.angle_beta   90.00
_cell.angle_gamma   90.00
#
_symmetry.space_group_name_H-M   'P 1'
#
loop_
_entity.id
_entity.type
_entity.pdbx_description
1 polymer ?
#
loop_
_entity_poly.entity_id
_entity_poly.type
_entity_poly.pdbx_seq_one_letter_code
_entity_poly.pdbx_strand_id
1 'polypeptide(L)'
;MNPVLNDLAGGAALCLFFGTVVATAETLIRGNRLAPESARKAIHLAGGLGCLLFPFLINSWVTVLLLASGFAFFLFLGEKRRLLRSLSAVGRTSYGSLLFPISILILFVLSKDRLWLFFSSLFVLVLADTAAALAGTSFGRIFYETAPGERKSLEGTLAFCLVGFAAVFLPLRLLSDISPLTCALTAALMALLLAGLEAVSVGGTDNLFVPLGTIFLLWKVPDKPQVEILFQCVSLVTIALTLSLLNRRFGTLLVRPLIVFVLVTYAAWSLGSVDWMIPVVVGFILYNRICRRCAPRPHDPSALKLLRPLYPSLLILFGANATMRLNVWYGPFLAATTVATALCITERFRGDPNGQSLQGARLAAAILLPGILSCLLCLPVQGSVALAAIPALIPLCAAAVLLHRAIFRGPRSAPRWRYTAPVCVGTAALIYAGIQFAGLIPVLDPSTWKEVFR
;
A
#
# COMPACT_ATOMS: atom_id res chain seq x y z
N MET A 1 -9.23 -40.71 -13.08
CA MET A 1 -10.50 -40.13 -12.59
C MET A 1 -10.86 -38.92 -13.45
N ASN A 2 -12.14 -38.63 -13.64
CA ASN A 2 -12.59 -37.45 -14.40
C ASN A 2 -12.15 -36.17 -13.64
N PRO A 3 -11.37 -35.26 -14.26
CA PRO A 3 -10.86 -34.06 -13.60
C PRO A 3 -11.97 -33.19 -13.01
N VAL A 4 -13.15 -33.16 -13.65
CA VAL A 4 -14.33 -32.45 -13.14
C VAL A 4 -14.86 -33.09 -11.86
N LEU A 5 -14.90 -34.42 -11.77
CA LEU A 5 -15.36 -35.11 -10.56
C LEU A 5 -14.39 -34.89 -9.39
N ASN A 6 -13.08 -34.85 -9.65
CA ASN A 6 -12.07 -34.54 -8.63
C ASN A 6 -12.26 -33.12 -8.09
N ASP A 7 -12.42 -32.14 -8.97
CA ASP A 7 -12.67 -30.75 -8.59
C ASP A 7 -13.97 -30.59 -7.80
N LEU A 8 -15.05 -31.27 -8.21
CA LEU A 8 -16.32 -31.26 -7.49
C LEU A 8 -16.19 -31.89 -6.09
N ALA A 9 -15.52 -33.03 -5.98
CA ALA A 9 -15.28 -33.70 -4.70
C ALA A 9 -14.41 -32.84 -3.76
N GLY A 10 -13.31 -32.27 -4.29
CA GLY A 10 -12.46 -31.34 -3.57
C GLY A 10 -13.21 -30.09 -3.13
N GLY A 11 -14.02 -29.51 -4.01
CA GLY A 11 -14.86 -28.35 -3.71
C GLY A 11 -15.90 -28.65 -2.63
N ALA A 12 -16.56 -29.81 -2.68
CA ALA A 12 -17.49 -30.25 -1.66
C ALA A 12 -16.82 -30.44 -0.30
N ALA A 13 -15.62 -31.06 -0.26
CA ALA A 13 -14.84 -31.23 0.97
C ALA A 13 -14.46 -29.89 1.59
N LEU A 14 -14.00 -28.93 0.77
CA LEU A 14 -13.66 -27.57 1.21
C LEU A 14 -14.88 -26.80 1.71
N CYS A 15 -16.02 -26.89 1.01
CA CYS A 15 -17.29 -26.32 1.48
C CYS A 15 -17.69 -26.86 2.85
N LEU A 16 -17.62 -28.18 3.05
CA LEU A 16 -17.93 -28.82 4.33
C LEU A 16 -16.98 -28.33 5.43
N PHE A 17 -15.68 -28.26 5.13
CA PHE A 17 -14.68 -27.74 6.06
C PHE A 17 -14.97 -26.30 6.47
N PHE A 18 -15.14 -25.38 5.53
CA PHE A 18 -15.41 -23.97 5.82
C PHE A 18 -16.74 -23.77 6.56
N GLY A 19 -17.78 -24.51 6.16
CA GLY A 19 -19.06 -24.53 6.85
C GLY A 19 -18.92 -24.97 8.31
N THR A 20 -18.13 -26.01 8.56
CA THR A 20 -17.86 -26.52 9.92
C THR A 20 -17.09 -25.51 10.76
N VAL A 21 -16.08 -24.85 10.19
CA VAL A 21 -15.32 -23.78 10.88
C VAL A 21 -16.25 -22.64 11.30
N VAL A 22 -17.08 -22.13 10.37
CA VAL A 22 -18.02 -21.04 10.67
C VAL A 22 -19.06 -21.50 11.70
N ALA A 23 -19.66 -22.68 11.53
CA ALA A 23 -20.65 -23.21 12.44
C ALA A 23 -20.10 -23.39 13.88
N THR A 24 -18.86 -23.87 13.99
CA THR A 24 -18.18 -24.02 15.29
C THR A 24 -17.96 -22.67 15.95
N ALA A 25 -17.40 -21.70 15.22
CA ALA A 25 -17.17 -20.35 15.73
C ALA A 25 -18.48 -19.67 16.15
N GLU A 26 -19.54 -19.77 15.35
CA GLU A 26 -20.86 -19.23 15.68
C GLU A 26 -21.47 -19.89 16.90
N THR A 27 -21.32 -21.20 17.06
CA THR A 27 -21.81 -21.94 18.24
C THR A 27 -21.09 -21.45 19.51
N LEU A 28 -19.77 -21.28 19.44
CA LEU A 28 -18.98 -20.78 20.55
C LEU A 28 -19.33 -19.33 20.93
N ILE A 29 -19.57 -18.44 19.96
CA ILE A 29 -20.00 -17.06 20.24
C ILE A 29 -21.41 -17.03 20.82
N ARG A 30 -22.35 -17.81 20.26
CA ARG A 30 -23.73 -17.86 20.75
C ARG A 30 -23.81 -18.42 22.18
N GLY A 31 -22.88 -19.33 22.52
CA GLY A 31 -22.67 -19.82 23.88
C GLY A 31 -21.82 -18.91 24.78
N ASN A 32 -21.50 -17.67 24.35
CA ASN A 32 -20.65 -16.71 25.08
C ASN A 32 -19.25 -17.25 25.48
N ARG A 33 -18.73 -18.26 24.77
CA ARG A 33 -17.40 -18.83 25.02
C ARG A 33 -16.28 -18.10 24.27
N LEU A 34 -16.63 -17.38 23.20
CA LEU A 34 -15.69 -16.56 22.42
C LEU A 34 -16.25 -15.15 22.23
N ALA A 35 -15.37 -14.16 22.39
CA ALA A 35 -15.67 -12.79 21.99
C ALA A 35 -15.80 -12.69 20.46
N PRO A 36 -16.62 -11.77 19.92
CA PRO A 36 -16.83 -11.62 18.47
C PRO A 36 -15.54 -11.46 17.66
N GLU A 37 -14.61 -10.61 18.11
CA GLU A 37 -13.34 -10.39 17.40
C GLU A 37 -12.45 -11.65 17.42
N SER A 38 -12.39 -12.38 18.53
CA SER A 38 -11.64 -13.63 18.65
C SER A 38 -12.19 -14.69 17.71
N ALA A 39 -13.51 -14.84 17.63
CA ALA A 39 -14.13 -15.81 16.74
C ALA A 39 -13.97 -15.42 15.26
N ARG A 40 -14.06 -14.13 14.93
CA ARG A 40 -13.74 -13.64 13.58
C ARG A 40 -12.30 -14.00 13.18
N LYS A 41 -11.33 -13.78 14.08
CA LYS A 41 -9.93 -14.14 13.85
C LYS A 41 -9.71 -15.65 13.78
N ALA A 42 -10.46 -16.44 14.56
CA ALA A 42 -10.44 -17.90 14.46
C ALA A 42 -10.96 -18.39 13.09
N ILE A 43 -12.05 -17.83 12.57
CA ILE A 43 -12.56 -18.13 11.22
C ILE A 43 -11.52 -17.72 10.17
N HIS A 44 -10.90 -16.55 10.29
CA HIS A 44 -9.84 -16.08 9.38
C HIS A 44 -8.63 -17.03 9.36
N LEU A 45 -8.15 -17.43 10.53
CA LEU A 45 -7.02 -18.36 10.66
C LEU A 45 -7.37 -19.76 10.13
N ALA A 46 -8.46 -20.37 10.62
CA ALA A 46 -8.83 -21.74 10.25
C ALA A 46 -9.28 -21.84 8.79
N GLY A 47 -10.07 -20.87 8.31
CA GLY A 47 -10.44 -20.77 6.90
C GLY A 47 -9.22 -20.57 6.01
N GLY A 48 -8.29 -19.72 6.42
CA GLY A 48 -7.01 -19.53 5.75
C GLY A 48 -6.16 -20.79 5.66
N LEU A 49 -6.00 -21.53 6.77
CA LEU A 49 -5.27 -22.80 6.76
C LEU A 49 -5.97 -23.86 5.89
N GLY A 50 -7.30 -23.87 5.85
CA GLY A 50 -8.05 -24.73 4.92
C GLY A 50 -7.73 -24.45 3.44
N CYS A 51 -7.44 -23.19 3.09
CA CYS A 51 -7.06 -22.83 1.72
C CYS A 51 -5.72 -23.45 1.28
N LEU A 52 -4.86 -23.94 2.20
CA LEU A 52 -3.64 -24.67 1.83
C LEU A 52 -3.92 -25.95 1.05
N LEU A 53 -5.13 -26.50 1.18
CA LEU A 53 -5.56 -27.70 0.46
C LEU A 53 -5.93 -27.41 -1.00
N PHE A 54 -6.08 -26.14 -1.40
CA PHE A 54 -6.56 -25.78 -2.74
C PHE A 54 -5.67 -26.36 -3.86
N PRO A 55 -4.33 -26.20 -3.84
CA PRO A 55 -3.48 -26.72 -4.91
C PRO A 55 -3.47 -28.26 -5.01
N PHE A 56 -3.98 -28.96 -4.00
CA PHE A 56 -4.00 -30.43 -3.97
C PHE A 56 -5.38 -31.01 -4.30
N LEU A 57 -6.46 -30.27 -3.99
CA LEU A 57 -7.83 -30.75 -4.16
C LEU A 57 -8.52 -30.17 -5.41
N ILE A 58 -8.04 -29.04 -5.93
CA ILE A 58 -8.70 -28.29 -7.00
C ILE A 58 -7.71 -28.01 -8.13
N ASN A 59 -8.09 -28.36 -9.36
CA ASN A 59 -7.30 -28.09 -10.56
C ASN A 59 -7.81 -26.84 -11.31
N SER A 60 -9.11 -26.57 -11.29
CA SER A 60 -9.71 -25.46 -12.03
C SER A 60 -9.86 -24.20 -11.19
N TRP A 61 -9.36 -23.09 -11.70
CA TRP A 61 -9.61 -21.75 -11.14
C TRP A 61 -11.10 -21.40 -11.10
N VAL A 62 -11.92 -22.00 -11.97
CA VAL A 62 -13.38 -21.81 -11.97
C VAL A 62 -14.00 -22.37 -10.69
N THR A 63 -13.54 -23.54 -10.24
CA THR A 63 -13.99 -24.14 -8.98
C THR A 63 -13.65 -23.22 -7.80
N VAL A 64 -12.43 -22.66 -7.78
CA VAL A 64 -12.02 -21.68 -6.75
C VAL A 64 -12.86 -20.39 -6.83
N LEU A 65 -13.17 -19.90 -8.03
CA LEU A 65 -14.05 -18.74 -8.21
C LEU A 65 -15.45 -18.99 -7.64
N LEU A 66 -16.04 -20.15 -7.92
CA LEU A 66 -17.35 -20.52 -7.40
C LEU A 66 -17.34 -20.63 -5.87
N LEU A 67 -16.31 -21.25 -5.29
CA LEU A 67 -16.12 -21.33 -3.84
C LEU A 67 -15.96 -19.94 -3.22
N ALA A 68 -15.07 -19.10 -3.77
CA ALA A 68 -14.80 -17.76 -3.26
C ALA A 68 -16.02 -16.85 -3.36
N SER A 69 -16.71 -16.84 -4.49
CA SER A 69 -17.92 -16.03 -4.69
C SER A 69 -19.09 -16.52 -3.84
N GLY A 70 -19.32 -17.84 -3.76
CA GLY A 70 -20.33 -18.44 -2.90
C GLY A 70 -20.09 -18.15 -1.42
N PHE A 71 -18.85 -18.30 -0.95
CA PHE A 71 -18.48 -18.00 0.42
C PHE A 71 -18.58 -16.51 0.74
N ALA A 72 -18.10 -15.63 -0.14
CA ALA A 72 -18.25 -14.18 0.01
C ALA A 72 -19.73 -13.77 0.09
N PHE A 73 -20.57 -14.34 -0.77
CA PHE A 73 -22.02 -14.09 -0.75
C PHE A 73 -22.67 -14.60 0.54
N PHE A 74 -22.29 -15.79 1.00
CA PHE A 74 -22.75 -16.34 2.28
C PHE A 74 -22.38 -15.45 3.47
N LEU A 75 -21.13 -15.00 3.56
CA LEU A 75 -20.68 -14.09 4.63
C LEU A 75 -21.39 -12.73 4.55
N PHE A 76 -21.52 -12.16 3.35
CA PHE A 76 -22.24 -10.90 3.11
C PHE A 76 -23.68 -10.99 3.61
N LEU A 77 -24.39 -12.06 3.22
CA LEU A 77 -25.78 -12.26 3.62
C LEU A 77 -25.90 -12.52 5.11
N GLY A 78 -24.99 -13.31 5.68
CA GLY A 78 -24.93 -13.61 7.10
C GLY A 78 -24.69 -12.39 7.97
N GLU A 79 -23.81 -11.48 7.54
CA GLU A 79 -23.58 -10.19 8.19
C GLU A 79 -24.79 -9.25 8.03
N LYS A 80 -25.27 -9.05 6.79
CA LYS A 80 -26.38 -8.14 6.49
C LYS A 80 -27.68 -8.53 7.19
N ARG A 81 -27.96 -9.83 7.29
CA ARG A 81 -29.14 -10.38 8.00
C ARG A 81 -28.89 -10.63 9.49
N ARG A 82 -27.70 -10.28 10.02
CA ARG A 82 -27.31 -10.51 11.44
C ARG A 82 -27.43 -11.97 11.89
N LEU A 83 -27.24 -12.91 10.96
CA LEU A 83 -27.26 -14.36 11.23
C LEU A 83 -25.92 -14.86 11.79
N LEU A 84 -24.82 -14.22 11.38
CA LEU A 84 -23.47 -14.54 11.81
C LEU A 84 -23.01 -13.51 12.85
N ARG A 85 -23.05 -13.89 14.15
CA ARG A 85 -22.61 -13.01 15.24
C ARG A 85 -21.12 -12.71 15.17
N SER A 86 -20.32 -13.62 14.60
CA SER A 86 -18.88 -13.42 14.38
C SER A 86 -18.56 -12.23 13.48
N LEU A 87 -19.51 -11.81 12.63
CA LEU A 87 -19.39 -10.64 11.78
C LEU A 87 -20.22 -9.47 12.30
N SER A 88 -21.51 -9.70 12.60
CA SER A 88 -22.45 -8.62 12.89
C SER A 88 -22.31 -8.00 14.28
N ALA A 89 -21.69 -8.71 15.23
CA ALA A 89 -21.51 -8.22 16.61
C ALA A 89 -20.18 -7.48 16.82
N VAL A 90 -19.35 -7.36 15.78
CA VAL A 90 -18.10 -6.59 15.85
C VAL A 90 -18.43 -5.11 15.76
N GLY A 91 -17.97 -4.31 16.74
CA GLY A 91 -18.28 -2.87 16.84
C GLY A 91 -17.69 -1.97 15.76
N ARG A 92 -17.03 -2.52 14.73
CA ARG A 92 -16.41 -1.78 13.61
C ARG A 92 -16.91 -2.30 12.27
N THR A 93 -17.15 -1.39 11.33
CA THR A 93 -17.39 -1.78 9.93
C THR A 93 -16.07 -2.21 9.28
N SER A 94 -16.07 -3.38 8.63
CA SER A 94 -14.88 -3.89 7.95
C SER A 94 -15.26 -4.69 6.72
N TYR A 95 -14.56 -4.45 5.62
CA TYR A 95 -14.75 -5.18 4.36
C TYR A 95 -13.92 -6.47 4.29
N GLY A 96 -13.16 -6.79 5.35
CA GLY A 96 -12.18 -7.87 5.35
C GLY A 96 -12.78 -9.26 5.09
N SER A 97 -14.04 -9.50 5.50
CA SER A 97 -14.78 -10.75 5.24
C SER A 97 -15.01 -11.00 3.75
N LEU A 98 -15.23 -9.94 2.97
CA LEU A 98 -15.42 -10.01 1.51
C LEU A 98 -14.09 -9.99 0.76
N LEU A 99 -13.13 -9.20 1.26
CA LEU A 99 -11.81 -9.08 0.64
C LEU A 99 -11.00 -10.36 0.75
N PHE A 100 -11.15 -11.12 1.84
CA PHE A 100 -10.44 -12.38 2.06
C PHE A 100 -10.63 -13.41 0.93
N PRO A 101 -11.85 -13.87 0.58
CA PRO A 101 -12.04 -14.86 -0.49
C PRO A 101 -11.62 -14.33 -1.87
N ILE A 102 -11.76 -13.02 -2.12
CA ILE A 102 -11.26 -12.39 -3.35
C ILE A 102 -9.73 -12.53 -3.43
N SER A 103 -9.02 -12.26 -2.33
CA SER A 103 -7.57 -12.44 -2.27
C SER A 103 -7.15 -13.88 -2.50
N ILE A 104 -7.84 -14.86 -1.88
CA ILE A 104 -7.53 -16.28 -2.08
C ILE A 104 -7.64 -16.67 -3.55
N LEU A 105 -8.72 -16.25 -4.23
CA LEU A 105 -8.89 -16.49 -5.67
C LEU A 105 -7.74 -15.90 -6.48
N ILE A 106 -7.39 -14.63 -6.23
CA ILE A 106 -6.30 -13.96 -6.95
C ILE A 106 -4.98 -14.68 -6.68
N LEU A 107 -4.67 -15.02 -5.43
CA LEU A 107 -3.45 -15.74 -5.07
C LEU A 107 -3.38 -17.10 -5.76
N PHE A 108 -4.49 -17.86 -5.81
CA PHE A 108 -4.54 -19.16 -6.47
C PHE A 108 -4.21 -19.02 -7.97
N VAL A 109 -4.88 -18.09 -8.65
CA VAL A 109 -4.68 -17.84 -10.09
C VAL A 109 -3.26 -17.36 -10.40
N LEU A 110 -2.75 -16.40 -9.62
CA LEU A 110 -1.44 -15.81 -9.87
C LEU A 110 -0.29 -16.74 -9.48
N SER A 111 -0.47 -17.64 -8.52
CA SER A 111 0.61 -18.54 -8.10
C SER A 111 1.00 -19.55 -9.18
N LYS A 112 0.12 -19.84 -10.17
CA LYS A 112 0.40 -20.75 -11.31
C LYS A 112 1.13 -22.03 -10.86
N ASP A 113 0.53 -22.72 -9.90
CA ASP A 113 1.03 -23.99 -9.30
C ASP A 113 2.34 -23.89 -8.49
N ARG A 114 2.93 -22.70 -8.35
CA ARG A 114 4.10 -22.50 -7.48
C ARG A 114 3.68 -22.41 -6.02
N LEU A 115 3.79 -23.52 -5.31
CA LEU A 115 3.38 -23.63 -3.90
C LEU A 115 4.05 -22.59 -2.99
N TRP A 116 5.34 -22.28 -3.21
CA TRP A 116 6.06 -21.28 -2.42
C TRP A 116 5.45 -19.87 -2.52
N LEU A 117 4.88 -19.49 -3.67
CA LEU A 117 4.17 -18.21 -3.84
C LEU A 117 2.85 -18.20 -3.08
N PHE A 118 2.05 -19.25 -3.28
CA PHE A 118 0.73 -19.37 -2.68
C PHE A 118 0.81 -19.45 -1.16
N PHE A 119 1.68 -20.33 -0.63
CA PHE A 119 1.81 -20.54 0.81
C PHE A 119 2.41 -19.34 1.51
N SER A 120 3.43 -18.68 0.96
CA SER A 120 3.98 -17.46 1.57
C SER A 120 2.92 -16.37 1.69
N SER A 121 2.17 -16.15 0.61
CA SER A 121 1.12 -15.11 0.57
C SER A 121 -0.02 -15.42 1.53
N LEU A 122 -0.42 -16.69 1.61
CA LEU A 122 -1.46 -17.15 2.52
C LEU A 122 -1.01 -17.10 3.98
N PHE A 123 0.21 -17.56 4.29
CA PHE A 123 0.76 -17.54 5.64
C PHE A 123 0.94 -16.12 6.17
N VAL A 124 1.40 -15.16 5.36
CA VAL A 124 1.43 -13.76 5.78
C VAL A 124 0.01 -13.27 6.08
N LEU A 125 -0.95 -13.54 5.19
CA LEU A 125 -2.34 -13.12 5.35
C LEU A 125 -2.98 -13.67 6.64
N VAL A 126 -2.68 -14.91 7.04
CA VAL A 126 -3.43 -15.59 8.12
C VAL A 126 -2.62 -15.70 9.41
N LEU A 127 -1.33 -16.00 9.35
CA LEU A 127 -0.47 -16.18 10.52
C LEU A 127 0.06 -14.85 11.03
N ALA A 128 0.63 -14.01 10.15
CA ALA A 128 1.22 -12.74 10.58
C ALA A 128 0.14 -11.76 11.09
N ASP A 129 -1.01 -11.67 10.39
CA ASP A 129 -2.16 -10.87 10.83
C ASP A 129 -2.75 -11.36 12.18
N THR A 130 -2.86 -12.68 12.37
CA THR A 130 -3.35 -13.23 13.64
C THR A 130 -2.34 -12.98 14.77
N ALA A 131 -1.05 -13.15 14.51
CA ALA A 131 0.01 -12.87 15.48
C ALA A 131 0.03 -11.39 15.88
N ALA A 132 -0.14 -10.48 14.92
CA ALA A 132 -0.23 -9.04 15.18
C ALA A 132 -1.41 -8.70 16.09
N ALA A 133 -2.58 -9.28 15.82
CA ALA A 133 -3.78 -9.07 16.63
C ALA A 133 -3.63 -9.63 18.05
N LEU A 134 -3.09 -10.84 18.21
CA LEU A 134 -2.88 -11.46 19.51
C LEU A 134 -1.83 -10.71 20.34
N ALA A 135 -0.69 -10.38 19.74
CA ALA A 135 0.35 -9.63 20.42
C ALA A 135 -0.10 -8.21 20.74
N GLY A 136 -0.84 -7.56 19.84
CA GLY A 136 -1.35 -6.22 20.06
C GLY A 136 -2.39 -6.11 21.16
N THR A 137 -3.25 -7.12 21.31
CA THR A 137 -4.25 -7.18 22.39
C THR A 137 -3.67 -7.65 23.73
N SER A 138 -2.69 -8.57 23.71
CA SER A 138 -2.14 -9.17 24.93
C SER A 138 -0.95 -8.39 25.51
N PHE A 139 -0.10 -7.82 24.66
CA PHE A 139 1.16 -7.19 25.04
C PHE A 139 1.29 -5.73 24.60
N GLY A 140 0.26 -5.16 23.95
CA GLY A 140 0.32 -3.80 23.42
C GLY A 140 0.57 -2.76 24.52
N ARG A 141 1.66 -2.00 24.37
CA ARG A 141 2.00 -0.87 25.26
C ARG A 141 2.15 0.42 24.47
N ILE A 142 2.77 0.34 23.29
CA ILE A 142 3.02 1.51 22.44
C ILE A 142 1.99 1.53 21.31
N PHE A 143 0.93 2.31 21.47
CA PHE A 143 -0.14 2.43 20.48
C PHE A 143 0.05 3.64 19.58
N TYR A 144 -0.30 3.48 18.31
CA TYR A 144 -0.41 4.55 17.34
C TYR A 144 -1.74 4.46 16.60
N GLU A 145 -2.32 5.62 16.27
CA GLU A 145 -3.59 5.70 15.58
C GLU A 145 -3.40 5.57 14.07
N THR A 146 -4.17 4.67 13.44
CA THR A 146 -4.16 4.44 11.99
C THR A 146 -5.37 5.08 11.31
N ALA A 147 -6.50 5.14 11.99
CA ALA A 147 -7.69 5.87 11.56
C ALA A 147 -8.47 6.38 12.78
N PRO A 148 -9.39 7.34 12.62
CA PRO A 148 -10.24 7.80 13.73
C PRO A 148 -10.90 6.62 14.46
N GLY A 149 -10.49 6.40 15.71
CA GLY A 149 -10.99 5.30 16.55
C GLY A 149 -10.34 3.93 16.30
N GLU A 150 -9.37 3.81 15.39
CA GLU A 150 -8.61 2.60 15.11
C GLU A 150 -7.13 2.79 15.51
N ARG A 151 -6.64 1.93 16.39
CA ARG A 151 -5.25 1.95 16.87
C ARG A 151 -4.60 0.60 16.60
N LYS A 152 -3.31 0.66 16.27
CA LYS A 152 -2.43 -0.50 16.21
C LYS A 152 -1.32 -0.31 17.24
N SER A 153 -0.65 -1.40 17.61
CA SER A 153 0.48 -1.34 18.55
C SER A 153 1.79 -1.65 17.84
N LEU A 154 2.89 -1.10 18.38
CA LEU A 154 4.22 -1.44 17.92
C LEU A 154 4.51 -2.92 18.15
N GLU A 155 4.07 -3.48 19.28
CA GLU A 155 4.24 -4.90 19.61
C GLU A 155 3.53 -5.80 18.61
N GLY A 156 2.31 -5.44 18.18
CA GLY A 156 1.60 -6.14 17.12
C GLY A 156 2.32 -6.06 15.77
N THR A 157 2.89 -4.89 15.45
CA THR A 157 3.68 -4.69 14.22
C THR A 157 4.97 -5.53 14.24
N LEU A 158 5.63 -5.64 15.40
CA LEU A 158 6.82 -6.49 15.58
C LEU A 158 6.48 -7.97 15.47
N ALA A 159 5.37 -8.41 16.07
CA ALA A 159 4.88 -9.77 15.92
C ALA A 159 4.53 -10.09 14.45
N PHE A 160 3.91 -9.15 13.74
CA PHE A 160 3.69 -9.25 12.30
C PHE A 160 5.00 -9.43 11.53
N CYS A 161 6.02 -8.60 11.81
CA CYS A 161 7.32 -8.71 11.16
C CYS A 161 7.97 -10.09 11.39
N LEU A 162 8.01 -10.57 12.63
CA LEU A 162 8.68 -11.83 12.98
C LEU A 162 7.96 -13.05 12.38
N VAL A 163 6.63 -13.11 12.51
CA VAL A 163 5.84 -14.20 11.94
C VAL A 163 5.79 -14.08 10.42
N GLY A 164 5.71 -12.87 9.88
CA GLY A 164 5.78 -12.59 8.44
C GLY A 164 7.11 -13.02 7.82
N PHE A 165 8.23 -12.81 8.52
CA PHE A 165 9.53 -13.34 8.12
C PHE A 165 9.49 -14.86 8.00
N ALA A 166 9.02 -15.58 9.03
CA ALA A 166 8.93 -17.03 9.00
C ALA A 166 7.94 -17.53 7.92
N ALA A 167 6.80 -16.84 7.78
CA ALA A 167 5.76 -17.12 6.80
C ALA A 167 6.25 -17.05 5.36
N VAL A 168 7.22 -16.18 5.06
CA VAL A 168 7.88 -16.09 3.75
C VAL A 168 9.08 -17.03 3.68
N PHE A 169 9.95 -17.03 4.69
CA PHE A 169 11.20 -17.78 4.69
C PHE A 169 10.98 -19.29 4.54
N LEU A 170 10.02 -19.86 5.28
CA LEU A 170 9.81 -21.31 5.29
C LEU A 170 9.33 -21.86 3.94
N PRO A 171 8.27 -21.33 3.29
CA PRO A 171 7.88 -21.82 1.96
C PRO A 171 8.95 -21.58 0.91
N LEU A 172 9.65 -20.44 0.92
CA LEU A 172 10.76 -20.19 0.00
C LEU A 172 11.84 -21.25 0.17
N ARG A 173 12.28 -21.49 1.41
CA ARG A 173 13.37 -22.43 1.68
C ARG A 173 12.99 -23.89 1.39
N LEU A 174 11.75 -24.29 1.66
CA LEU A 174 11.32 -25.69 1.60
C LEU A 174 10.69 -26.09 0.26
N LEU A 175 10.16 -25.13 -0.51
CA LEU A 175 9.36 -25.39 -1.71
C LEU A 175 9.93 -24.70 -2.96
N SER A 176 11.18 -24.22 -2.90
CA SER A 176 11.91 -23.67 -4.05
C SER A 176 13.41 -24.00 -3.96
N ASP A 177 14.11 -23.85 -5.08
CA ASP A 177 15.56 -24.07 -5.18
C ASP A 177 16.39 -22.80 -4.85
N ILE A 178 15.76 -21.78 -4.26
CA ILE A 178 16.41 -20.51 -3.94
C ILE A 178 17.41 -20.71 -2.80
N SER A 179 18.61 -20.12 -2.93
CA SER A 179 19.66 -20.25 -1.92
C SER A 179 19.19 -19.78 -0.52
N PRO A 180 19.68 -20.38 0.58
CA PRO A 180 19.24 -20.02 1.93
C PRO A 180 19.43 -18.55 2.27
N LEU A 181 20.55 -17.95 1.83
CA LEU A 181 20.84 -16.53 2.05
C LEU A 181 19.87 -15.63 1.26
N THR A 182 19.58 -15.96 -0.01
CA THR A 182 18.57 -15.23 -0.80
C THR A 182 17.18 -15.34 -0.17
N CYS A 183 16.81 -16.51 0.36
CA CYS A 183 15.56 -16.69 1.09
C CYS A 183 15.48 -15.77 2.32
N ALA A 184 16.54 -15.74 3.14
CA ALA A 184 16.59 -14.93 4.35
C ALA A 184 16.52 -13.42 4.04
N LEU A 185 17.31 -12.94 3.07
CA LEU A 185 17.29 -11.53 2.65
C LEU A 185 15.92 -11.13 2.07
N THR A 186 15.33 -11.98 1.23
CA THR A 186 13.99 -11.76 0.66
C THR A 186 12.93 -11.69 1.77
N ALA A 187 12.93 -12.65 2.68
CA ALA A 187 11.98 -12.69 3.80
C ALA A 187 12.14 -11.48 4.73
N ALA A 188 13.37 -11.03 4.99
CA ALA A 188 13.64 -9.84 5.80
C ALA A 188 13.09 -8.56 5.13
N LEU A 189 13.37 -8.37 3.84
CA LEU A 189 12.84 -7.24 3.08
C LEU A 189 11.31 -7.24 3.08
N MET A 190 10.72 -8.39 2.80
CA MET A 190 9.27 -8.54 2.72
C MET A 190 8.59 -8.32 4.07
N ALA A 191 9.12 -8.87 5.16
CA ALA A 191 8.56 -8.66 6.49
C ALA A 191 8.42 -7.16 6.82
N LEU A 192 9.44 -6.36 6.52
CA LEU A 192 9.41 -4.92 6.75
C LEU A 192 8.40 -4.19 5.84
N LEU A 193 8.38 -4.51 4.55
CA LEU A 193 7.44 -3.88 3.60
C LEU A 193 5.98 -4.25 3.91
N LEU A 194 5.73 -5.52 4.21
CA LEU A 194 4.39 -6.03 4.49
C LEU A 194 3.87 -5.55 5.84
N ALA A 195 4.73 -5.40 6.85
CA ALA A 195 4.36 -4.74 8.10
C ALA A 195 4.00 -3.25 7.87
N GLY A 196 4.72 -2.57 6.99
CA GLY A 196 4.33 -1.22 6.56
C GLY A 196 2.95 -1.21 5.87
N LEU A 197 2.70 -2.15 4.96
CA LEU A 197 1.40 -2.28 4.27
C LEU A 197 0.26 -2.63 5.22
N GLU A 198 0.50 -3.50 6.20
CA GLU A 198 -0.44 -3.83 7.28
C GLU A 198 -0.73 -2.56 8.08
N ALA A 199 0.29 -1.84 8.55
CA ALA A 199 0.14 -0.67 9.42
C ALA A 199 -0.69 0.45 8.77
N VAL A 200 -0.63 0.58 7.44
CA VAL A 200 -1.36 1.63 6.70
C VAL A 200 -2.73 1.17 6.19
N SER A 201 -3.02 -0.14 6.26
CA SER A 201 -4.30 -0.73 5.89
C SER A 201 -5.36 -0.49 6.96
N VAL A 202 -6.59 -0.20 6.54
CA VAL A 202 -7.70 0.22 7.41
C VAL A 202 -9.00 -0.40 6.94
N GLY A 203 -9.90 -0.70 7.87
CA GLY A 203 -11.22 -1.25 7.52
C GLY A 203 -11.16 -2.67 6.92
N GLY A 204 -10.07 -3.41 7.15
CA GLY A 204 -9.88 -4.77 6.63
C GLY A 204 -9.28 -4.84 5.22
N THR A 205 -8.73 -3.74 4.69
CA THR A 205 -8.07 -3.74 3.37
C THR A 205 -6.73 -4.48 3.35
N ASP A 206 -6.15 -4.74 4.52
CA ASP A 206 -4.99 -5.62 4.72
C ASP A 206 -5.25 -7.02 4.17
N ASN A 207 -6.48 -7.52 4.31
CA ASN A 207 -6.90 -8.80 3.73
C ASN A 207 -6.77 -8.86 2.20
N LEU A 208 -6.59 -7.72 1.52
CA LEU A 208 -6.32 -7.62 0.08
C LEU A 208 -4.88 -7.18 -0.20
N PHE A 209 -4.45 -6.05 0.35
CA PHE A 209 -3.16 -5.46 -0.05
C PHE A 209 -1.95 -6.22 0.48
N VAL A 210 -2.02 -6.85 1.65
CA VAL A 210 -0.91 -7.63 2.20
C VAL A 210 -0.63 -8.90 1.36
N PRO A 211 -1.60 -9.79 1.09
CA PRO A 211 -1.34 -10.97 0.25
C PRO A 211 -0.94 -10.60 -1.18
N LEU A 212 -1.58 -9.60 -1.79
CA LEU A 212 -1.21 -9.15 -3.14
C LEU A 212 0.17 -8.49 -3.18
N GLY A 213 0.53 -7.73 -2.14
CA GLY A 213 1.88 -7.21 -1.97
C GLY A 213 2.90 -8.34 -1.82
N THR A 214 2.54 -9.42 -1.11
CA THR A 214 3.41 -10.58 -0.89
C THR A 214 3.74 -11.27 -2.22
N ILE A 215 2.73 -11.62 -3.02
CA ILE A 215 2.96 -12.29 -4.31
C ILE A 215 3.68 -11.39 -5.32
N PHE A 216 3.35 -10.10 -5.36
CA PHE A 216 4.02 -9.13 -6.23
C PHE A 216 5.52 -9.02 -5.90
N LEU A 217 5.87 -8.91 -4.62
CA LEU A 217 7.27 -8.83 -4.19
C LEU A 217 8.00 -10.15 -4.46
N LEU A 218 7.37 -11.30 -4.24
CA LEU A 218 7.96 -12.61 -4.54
C LEU A 218 8.18 -12.87 -6.03
N TRP A 219 7.47 -12.19 -6.92
CA TRP A 219 7.78 -12.22 -8.36
C TRP A 219 8.96 -11.35 -8.75
N LYS A 220 9.36 -10.39 -7.91
CA LYS A 220 10.36 -9.37 -8.26
C LYS A 220 11.69 -9.57 -7.56
N VAL A 221 11.68 -10.08 -6.34
CA VAL A 221 12.84 -10.06 -5.44
C VAL A 221 13.73 -11.30 -5.54
N PRO A 222 13.22 -12.55 -5.53
CA PRO A 222 14.06 -13.73 -5.36
C PRO A 222 15.11 -13.97 -6.45
N ASP A 223 14.85 -13.50 -7.67
CA ASP A 223 15.75 -13.68 -8.82
C ASP A 223 16.88 -12.63 -8.87
N LYS A 224 16.90 -11.67 -7.93
CA LYS A 224 17.90 -10.62 -7.87
C LYS A 224 19.21 -11.11 -7.24
N PRO A 225 20.37 -10.52 -7.59
CA PRO A 225 21.61 -10.76 -6.89
C PRO A 225 21.49 -10.46 -5.39
N GLN A 226 22.15 -11.27 -4.55
CA GLN A 226 22.07 -11.13 -3.08
C GLN A 226 22.49 -9.73 -2.60
N VAL A 227 23.51 -9.13 -3.24
CA VAL A 227 23.98 -7.78 -2.95
C VAL A 227 22.88 -6.74 -3.22
N GLU A 228 22.10 -6.92 -4.28
CA GLU A 228 20.98 -6.03 -4.59
C GLU A 228 19.87 -6.12 -3.54
N ILE A 229 19.51 -7.33 -3.10
CA ILE A 229 18.47 -7.53 -2.08
C ILE A 229 18.93 -6.95 -0.73
N LEU A 230 20.21 -7.15 -0.38
CA LEU A 230 20.79 -6.56 0.83
C LEU A 230 20.77 -5.03 0.76
N PHE A 231 21.16 -4.45 -0.37
CA PHE A 231 21.08 -3.01 -0.59
C PHE A 231 19.65 -2.49 -0.47
N GLN A 232 18.66 -3.24 -0.97
CA GLN A 232 17.23 -2.94 -0.79
C GLN A 232 16.80 -2.97 0.68
N CYS A 233 17.26 -3.94 1.46
CA CYS A 233 17.00 -3.98 2.91
C CYS A 233 17.56 -2.75 3.62
N VAL A 234 18.84 -2.44 3.37
CA VAL A 234 19.53 -1.30 3.99
C VAL A 234 18.88 0.02 3.59
N SER A 235 18.53 0.19 2.32
CA SER A 235 17.85 1.39 1.82
C SER A 235 16.47 1.57 2.45
N LEU A 236 15.69 0.51 2.62
CA LEU A 236 14.38 0.61 3.29
C LEU A 236 14.53 1.12 4.72
N VAL A 237 15.44 0.54 5.50
CA VAL A 237 15.72 0.96 6.87
C VAL A 237 16.23 2.40 6.91
N THR A 238 17.15 2.75 6.00
CA THR A 238 17.73 4.09 5.92
C THR A 238 16.68 5.15 5.57
N ILE A 239 15.82 4.88 4.59
CA ILE A 239 14.69 5.76 4.22
C ILE A 239 13.74 5.90 5.40
N ALA A 240 13.35 4.80 6.04
CA ALA A 240 12.44 4.80 7.18
C ALA A 240 12.97 5.66 8.34
N LEU A 241 14.24 5.46 8.72
CA LEU A 241 14.89 6.22 9.79
C LEU A 241 15.04 7.69 9.43
N THR A 242 15.54 8.00 8.23
CA THR A 242 15.79 9.38 7.80
C THR A 242 14.51 10.19 7.76
N LEU A 243 13.45 9.68 7.12
CA LEU A 243 12.17 10.39 7.05
C LEU A 243 11.53 10.53 8.45
N SER A 244 11.67 9.53 9.31
CA SER A 244 11.17 9.61 10.69
C SER A 244 11.90 10.66 11.54
N LEU A 245 13.23 10.73 11.44
CA LEU A 245 14.04 11.74 12.13
C LEU A 245 13.75 13.15 11.62
N LEU A 246 13.61 13.31 10.30
CA LEU A 246 13.19 14.58 9.69
C LEU A 246 11.79 14.98 10.16
N ASN A 247 10.82 14.06 10.16
CA ASN A 247 9.47 14.35 10.64
C ASN A 247 9.45 14.71 12.13
N ARG A 248 10.28 14.06 12.96
CA ARG A 248 10.42 14.41 14.40
C ARG A 248 10.85 15.85 14.61
N ARG A 249 11.69 16.41 13.73
CA ARG A 249 12.12 17.81 13.79
C ARG A 249 11.01 18.82 13.47
N PHE A 250 10.03 18.44 12.64
CA PHE A 250 8.96 19.34 12.20
C PHE A 250 7.61 19.06 12.86
N GLY A 251 7.36 17.83 13.31
CA GLY A 251 6.13 17.41 13.99
C GLY A 251 4.86 17.45 13.14
N THR A 252 4.97 17.37 11.80
CA THR A 252 3.79 17.65 10.94
C THR A 252 2.98 16.42 10.54
N LEU A 253 3.61 15.26 10.36
CA LEU A 253 2.93 14.03 9.94
C LEU A 253 2.70 13.10 11.13
N LEU A 254 1.50 12.51 11.19
CA LEU A 254 1.22 11.35 12.05
C LEU A 254 1.96 10.10 11.55
N VAL A 255 1.95 9.06 12.37
CA VAL A 255 2.63 7.78 12.11
C VAL A 255 2.20 7.16 10.77
N ARG A 256 0.89 7.07 10.50
CA ARG A 256 0.40 6.44 9.26
C ARG A 256 0.84 7.16 7.97
N PRO A 257 0.62 8.48 7.78
CA PRO A 257 1.18 9.20 6.63
C PRO A 257 2.68 9.02 6.47
N LEU A 258 3.41 9.02 7.59
CA LEU A 258 4.86 8.82 7.57
C LEU A 258 5.22 7.44 7.03
N ILE A 259 4.56 6.37 7.49
CA ILE A 259 4.78 5.01 6.95
C ILE A 259 4.46 4.97 5.46
N VAL A 260 3.36 5.59 5.01
CA VAL A 260 3.07 5.64 3.57
C VAL A 260 4.14 6.40 2.80
N PHE A 261 4.63 7.55 3.28
CA PHE A 261 5.72 8.26 2.63
C PHE A 261 6.98 7.41 2.55
N VAL A 262 7.31 6.63 3.59
CA VAL A 262 8.41 5.66 3.56
C VAL A 262 8.18 4.63 2.45
N LEU A 263 7.01 4.01 2.39
CA LEU A 263 6.68 3.00 1.38
C LEU A 263 6.69 3.58 -0.05
N VAL A 264 6.14 4.78 -0.27
CA VAL A 264 6.12 5.44 -1.59
C VAL A 264 7.53 5.84 -2.02
N THR A 265 8.33 6.36 -1.10
CA THR A 265 9.73 6.73 -1.36
C THR A 265 10.55 5.50 -1.71
N TYR A 266 10.38 4.42 -0.92
CA TYR A 266 11.01 3.14 -1.20
C TYR A 266 10.53 2.54 -2.53
N ALA A 267 9.24 2.61 -2.86
CA ALA A 267 8.72 2.10 -4.13
C ALA A 267 9.30 2.88 -5.32
N ALA A 268 9.35 4.22 -5.24
CA ALA A 268 9.92 5.05 -6.29
C ALA A 268 11.40 4.72 -6.52
N TRP A 269 12.16 4.54 -5.44
CA TRP A 269 13.55 4.10 -5.49
C TRP A 269 13.72 2.68 -6.02
N SER A 270 12.94 1.71 -5.53
CA SER A 270 13.09 0.28 -5.84
C SER A 270 12.56 -0.14 -7.21
N LEU A 271 11.50 0.50 -7.71
CA LEU A 271 10.89 0.18 -9.00
C LEU A 271 11.38 1.07 -10.14
N GLY A 272 11.85 2.27 -9.83
CA GLY A 272 12.49 3.20 -10.76
C GLY A 272 13.99 3.23 -10.49
N SER A 273 14.42 4.30 -9.84
CA SER A 273 15.81 4.56 -9.45
C SER A 273 15.87 5.74 -8.48
N VAL A 274 17.08 6.25 -8.19
CA VAL A 274 17.26 7.45 -7.36
C VAL A 274 16.52 8.66 -7.94
N ASP A 275 16.48 8.82 -9.27
CA ASP A 275 15.76 9.90 -9.95
C ASP A 275 14.28 9.96 -9.55
N TRP A 276 13.63 8.80 -9.51
CA TRP A 276 12.21 8.65 -9.17
C TRP A 276 11.95 8.97 -7.69
N MET A 277 12.93 8.73 -6.82
CA MET A 277 12.83 9.02 -5.39
C MET A 277 12.87 10.53 -5.09
N ILE A 278 13.67 11.29 -5.85
CA ILE A 278 13.92 12.73 -5.62
C ILE A 278 12.63 13.55 -5.48
N PRO A 279 11.66 13.55 -6.43
CA PRO A 279 10.48 14.39 -6.32
C PRO A 279 9.59 14.02 -5.13
N VAL A 280 9.58 12.75 -4.70
CA VAL A 280 8.85 12.31 -3.51
C VAL A 280 9.49 12.88 -2.24
N VAL A 281 10.82 12.80 -2.12
CA VAL A 281 11.58 13.35 -0.98
C VAL A 281 11.49 14.87 -0.92
N VAL A 282 11.60 15.55 -2.07
CA VAL A 282 11.38 17.01 -2.17
C VAL A 282 9.98 17.36 -1.68
N GLY A 283 8.97 16.63 -2.12
CA GLY A 283 7.58 16.82 -1.67
C GLY A 283 7.41 16.67 -0.17
N PHE A 284 8.01 15.62 0.41
CA PHE A 284 8.02 15.39 1.86
C PHE A 284 8.68 16.54 2.63
N ILE A 285 9.85 17.02 2.19
CA ILE A 285 10.59 18.12 2.83
C ILE A 285 9.80 19.42 2.75
N LEU A 286 9.28 19.75 1.56
CA LEU A 286 8.50 20.97 1.35
C LEU A 286 7.21 20.97 2.17
N TYR A 287 6.50 19.84 2.20
CA TYR A 287 5.32 19.69 3.04
C TYR A 287 5.65 19.96 4.51
N ASN A 288 6.66 19.28 5.05
CA ASN A 288 7.06 19.46 6.45
C ASN A 288 7.52 20.90 6.76
N ARG A 289 8.30 21.53 5.87
CA ARG A 289 8.81 22.89 6.09
C ARG A 289 7.73 23.96 5.99
N ILE A 290 6.90 23.91 4.96
CA ILE A 290 5.87 24.95 4.71
C ILE A 290 4.73 24.80 5.71
N CYS A 291 4.33 23.56 6.05
CA CYS A 291 3.21 23.30 6.95
C CYS A 291 3.58 23.21 8.44
N ARG A 292 4.85 23.42 8.82
CA ARG A 292 5.33 23.35 10.23
C ARG A 292 4.57 24.25 11.22
N ARG A 293 3.94 25.33 10.73
CA ARG A 293 3.19 26.28 11.57
C ARG A 293 1.69 25.99 11.64
N CYS A 294 1.19 25.00 10.88
CA CYS A 294 -0.21 24.60 10.96
C CYS A 294 -0.45 23.79 12.22
N ALA A 295 -1.58 24.01 12.91
CA ALA A 295 -1.86 23.31 14.17
C ALA A 295 -1.91 21.79 13.95
N PRO A 296 -1.38 20.97 14.89
CA PRO A 296 -1.64 19.54 14.90
C PRO A 296 -3.16 19.33 14.87
N ARG A 297 -3.69 18.56 13.91
CA ARG A 297 -5.14 18.30 13.88
C ARG A 297 -5.44 17.25 14.96
N PRO A 298 -6.40 17.50 15.88
CA PRO A 298 -6.67 16.60 16.99
C PRO A 298 -7.12 15.19 16.57
N HIS A 299 -7.67 15.04 15.37
CA HIS A 299 -7.95 13.75 14.73
C HIS A 299 -7.81 13.93 13.23
N ASP A 300 -6.88 13.22 12.57
CA ASP A 300 -6.56 13.49 11.16
C ASP A 300 -6.96 12.36 10.18
N PRO A 301 -8.25 12.28 9.77
CA PRO A 301 -8.64 11.53 8.57
C PRO A 301 -8.03 12.11 7.27
N SER A 302 -7.22 13.16 7.35
CA SER A 302 -6.50 13.75 6.21
C SER A 302 -5.21 13.03 5.89
N ALA A 303 -4.70 12.14 6.74
CA ALA A 303 -3.65 11.19 6.39
C ALA A 303 -3.93 10.47 5.05
N LEU A 304 -5.13 9.90 4.93
CA LEU A 304 -5.67 9.31 3.69
C LEU A 304 -5.89 10.36 2.58
N LYS A 305 -6.29 11.59 2.94
CA LYS A 305 -6.52 12.68 1.96
C LYS A 305 -5.21 13.23 1.38
N LEU A 306 -4.12 13.16 2.13
CA LEU A 306 -2.78 13.63 1.74
C LEU A 306 -2.13 12.68 0.74
N LEU A 307 -2.55 11.42 0.73
CA LEU A 307 -1.95 10.38 -0.12
C LEU A 307 -2.72 10.18 -1.43
N ARG A 308 -4.00 10.54 -1.46
CA ARG A 308 -4.81 10.47 -2.68
C ARG A 308 -4.20 11.22 -3.87
N PRO A 309 -3.67 12.44 -3.71
CA PRO A 309 -2.97 13.12 -4.80
C PRO A 309 -1.77 12.32 -5.34
N LEU A 310 -1.15 11.43 -4.55
CA LEU A 310 -0.03 10.60 -5.00
C LEU A 310 -0.46 9.31 -5.71
N TYR A 311 -1.75 8.95 -5.73
CA TYR A 311 -2.21 7.73 -6.40
C TYR A 311 -1.86 7.69 -7.89
N PRO A 312 -2.03 8.76 -8.69
CA PRO A 312 -1.61 8.76 -10.08
C PRO A 312 -0.09 8.60 -10.23
N SER A 313 0.72 9.22 -9.35
CA SER A 313 2.17 9.02 -9.35
C SER A 313 2.54 7.55 -9.15
N LEU A 314 1.88 6.86 -8.22
CA LEU A 314 2.09 5.42 -8.01
C LEU A 314 1.65 4.59 -9.21
N LEU A 315 0.48 4.86 -9.79
CA LEU A 315 0.00 4.16 -10.98
C LEU A 315 0.98 4.31 -12.17
N ILE A 316 1.51 5.52 -12.36
CA ILE A 316 2.53 5.80 -13.38
C ILE A 316 3.81 5.01 -13.08
N LEU A 317 4.30 5.01 -11.84
CA LEU A 317 5.49 4.25 -11.43
C LEU A 317 5.32 2.74 -11.69
N PHE A 318 4.19 2.16 -11.27
CA PHE A 318 3.90 0.74 -11.52
C PHE A 318 3.74 0.46 -13.02
N GLY A 319 3.10 1.35 -13.79
CA GLY A 319 2.99 1.25 -15.25
C GLY A 319 4.35 1.34 -15.95
N ALA A 320 5.23 2.21 -15.48
CA ALA A 320 6.60 2.35 -15.97
C ALA A 320 7.41 1.06 -15.77
N ASN A 321 7.33 0.49 -14.56
CA ASN A 321 8.02 -0.76 -14.24
C ASN A 321 7.41 -1.95 -14.98
N ALA A 322 6.08 -2.00 -15.15
CA ALA A 322 5.40 -3.08 -15.86
C ALA A 322 5.69 -3.07 -17.37
N THR A 323 5.82 -1.88 -17.96
CA THR A 323 6.11 -1.72 -19.41
C THR A 323 7.61 -1.68 -19.73
N MET A 324 8.47 -1.59 -18.72
CA MET A 324 9.94 -1.44 -18.87
C MET A 324 10.34 -0.23 -19.73
N ARG A 325 9.53 0.85 -19.72
CA ARG A 325 9.76 2.09 -20.51
C ARG A 325 9.99 3.30 -19.61
N LEU A 326 10.96 3.23 -18.69
CA LEU A 326 11.13 4.22 -17.62
C LEU A 326 11.25 5.66 -18.15
N ASN A 327 11.98 5.88 -19.23
CA ASN A 327 12.15 7.19 -19.87
C ASN A 327 10.83 7.86 -20.29
N VAL A 328 9.92 7.11 -20.92
CA VAL A 328 8.62 7.63 -21.37
C VAL A 328 7.76 8.09 -20.19
N TRP A 329 7.82 7.37 -19.08
CA TRP A 329 6.94 7.57 -17.93
C TRP A 329 7.52 8.52 -16.87
N TYR A 330 8.82 8.78 -16.86
CA TYR A 330 9.46 9.57 -15.81
C TYR A 330 9.02 11.03 -15.80
N GLY A 331 8.94 11.68 -16.96
CA GLY A 331 8.41 13.04 -17.08
C GLY A 331 6.98 13.19 -16.53
N PRO A 332 6.01 12.35 -16.98
CA PRO A 332 4.66 12.30 -16.41
C PRO A 332 4.63 12.01 -14.91
N PHE A 333 5.51 11.14 -14.40
CA PHE A 333 5.64 10.88 -12.96
C PHE A 333 6.12 12.11 -12.19
N LEU A 334 7.11 12.82 -12.73
CA LEU A 334 7.64 14.06 -12.15
C LEU A 334 6.52 15.10 -12.08
N ALA A 335 5.77 15.30 -13.15
CA ALA A 335 4.60 16.20 -13.18
C ALA A 335 3.51 15.79 -12.18
N ALA A 336 3.17 14.50 -12.11
CA ALA A 336 2.19 14.01 -11.14
C ALA A 336 2.63 14.33 -9.70
N THR A 337 3.89 14.05 -9.37
CA THR A 337 4.39 14.14 -7.99
C THR A 337 4.56 15.60 -7.53
N THR A 338 4.97 16.51 -8.43
CA THR A 338 5.07 17.94 -8.13
C THR A 338 3.70 18.58 -7.90
N VAL A 339 2.72 18.25 -8.75
CA VAL A 339 1.34 18.73 -8.62
C VAL A 339 0.69 18.14 -7.37
N ALA A 340 0.90 16.85 -7.09
CA ALA A 340 0.41 16.20 -5.88
C ALA A 340 0.94 16.91 -4.62
N THR A 341 2.23 17.25 -4.60
CA THR A 341 2.86 18.02 -3.51
C THR A 341 2.18 19.38 -3.30
N ALA A 342 1.99 20.15 -4.38
CA ALA A 342 1.36 21.47 -4.32
C ALA A 342 -0.08 21.41 -3.77
N LEU A 343 -0.85 20.40 -4.20
CA LEU A 343 -2.21 20.14 -3.72
C LEU A 343 -2.24 19.71 -2.26
N CYS A 344 -1.33 18.83 -1.83
CA CYS A 344 -1.19 18.40 -0.44
C CYS A 344 -0.92 19.57 0.51
N ILE A 345 -0.01 20.47 0.13
CA ILE A 345 0.26 21.69 0.90
C ILE A 345 -0.99 22.58 0.95
N THR A 346 -1.67 22.77 -0.19
CA THR A 346 -2.87 23.62 -0.27
C THR A 346 -4.00 23.12 0.65
N GLU A 347 -4.27 21.82 0.63
CA GLU A 347 -5.26 21.20 1.51
C GLU A 347 -4.91 21.28 2.99
N ARG A 348 -3.62 21.20 3.32
CA ARG A 348 -3.16 21.29 4.70
C ARG A 348 -3.53 22.63 5.32
N PHE A 349 -3.28 23.74 4.62
CA PHE A 349 -3.66 25.09 5.07
C PHE A 349 -5.17 25.29 5.08
N ARG A 350 -5.89 24.82 4.05
CA ARG A 350 -7.35 24.92 4.00
C ARG A 350 -8.03 24.28 5.22
N GLY A 351 -7.51 23.14 5.68
CA GLY A 351 -8.04 22.45 6.84
C GLY A 351 -7.38 22.84 8.17
N ASP A 352 -6.51 23.85 8.23
CA ASP A 352 -5.88 24.30 9.48
C ASP A 352 -6.95 24.86 10.45
N PRO A 353 -7.08 24.35 11.70
CA PRO A 353 -8.01 24.90 12.68
C PRO A 353 -7.60 26.29 13.17
N ASN A 354 -6.31 26.64 13.11
CA ASN A 354 -5.82 27.96 13.54
C ASN A 354 -6.06 29.07 12.50
N GLY A 355 -6.78 28.77 11.41
CA GLY A 355 -7.12 29.74 10.38
C GLY A 355 -5.95 30.24 9.53
N GLN A 356 -4.78 29.57 9.55
CA GLN A 356 -3.68 30.00 8.69
C GLN A 356 -4.04 29.83 7.21
N SER A 357 -3.84 30.90 6.45
CA SER A 357 -4.08 30.90 5.00
C SER A 357 -2.80 30.61 4.22
N LEU A 358 -2.94 29.90 3.10
CA LEU A 358 -1.87 29.75 2.13
C LEU A 358 -1.87 30.96 1.19
N GLN A 359 -1.09 31.99 1.51
CA GLN A 359 -1.01 33.24 0.73
C GLN A 359 0.44 33.74 0.60
N GLY A 360 0.64 34.74 -0.27
CA GLY A 360 1.92 35.40 -0.50
C GLY A 360 3.06 34.42 -0.80
N ALA A 361 4.18 34.59 -0.11
CA ALA A 361 5.39 33.78 -0.30
C ALA A 361 5.16 32.27 -0.11
N ARG A 362 4.24 31.85 0.78
CA ARG A 362 3.96 30.41 1.00
C ARG A 362 3.21 29.79 -0.17
N LEU A 363 2.28 30.54 -0.78
CA LEU A 363 1.58 30.09 -1.98
C LEU A 363 2.54 29.99 -3.17
N ALA A 364 3.37 31.03 -3.36
CA ALA A 364 4.41 31.00 -4.38
C ALA A 364 5.34 29.79 -4.18
N ALA A 365 5.80 29.55 -2.94
CA ALA A 365 6.64 28.41 -2.61
C ALA A 365 5.96 27.05 -2.91
N ALA A 366 4.67 26.91 -2.58
CA ALA A 366 3.91 25.68 -2.82
C ALA A 366 3.73 25.38 -4.32
N ILE A 367 3.71 26.40 -5.19
CA ILE A 367 3.57 26.26 -6.64
C ILE A 367 4.93 26.05 -7.31
N LEU A 368 5.93 26.86 -6.95
CA LEU A 368 7.20 26.95 -7.67
C LEU A 368 8.21 25.90 -7.22
N LEU A 369 8.39 25.70 -5.91
CA LEU A 369 9.49 24.90 -5.38
C LEU A 369 9.41 23.40 -5.71
N PRO A 370 8.23 22.73 -5.74
CA PRO A 370 8.20 21.29 -6.01
C PRO A 370 8.87 20.93 -7.34
N GLY A 371 8.52 21.63 -8.42
CA GLY A 371 9.10 21.40 -9.74
C GLY A 371 10.57 21.81 -9.81
N ILE A 372 10.88 23.04 -9.38
CA ILE A 372 12.24 23.60 -9.46
C ILE A 372 13.24 22.73 -8.68
N LEU A 373 12.96 22.43 -7.41
CA LEU A 373 13.90 21.67 -6.58
C LEU A 373 14.06 20.23 -7.07
N SER A 374 12.99 19.60 -7.56
CA SER A 374 13.09 18.25 -8.14
C SER A 374 13.98 18.24 -9.38
N CYS A 375 13.78 19.18 -10.32
CA CYS A 375 14.63 19.29 -11.51
C CYS A 375 16.09 19.62 -11.15
N LEU A 376 16.33 20.52 -10.20
CA LEU A 376 17.69 20.88 -9.76
C LEU A 376 18.42 19.70 -9.12
N LEU A 377 17.75 18.92 -8.28
CA LEU A 377 18.35 17.74 -7.64
C LEU A 377 18.56 16.58 -8.60
N CYS A 378 17.84 16.55 -9.72
CA CYS A 378 18.04 15.58 -10.80
C CYS A 378 19.16 15.96 -11.79
N LEU A 379 19.72 17.18 -11.71
CA LEU A 379 20.82 17.63 -12.59
C LEU A 379 22.03 16.68 -12.66
N PRO A 380 22.51 16.07 -11.54
CA PRO A 380 23.66 15.17 -11.61
C PRO A 380 23.45 13.93 -12.47
N VAL A 381 22.20 13.52 -12.66
CA VAL A 381 21.83 12.31 -13.42
C VAL A 381 21.31 12.67 -14.81
N GLN A 382 20.44 13.68 -14.90
CA GLN A 382 19.74 14.08 -16.13
C GLN A 382 20.47 15.17 -16.93
N GLY A 383 21.54 15.76 -16.37
CA GLY A 383 22.19 16.94 -16.94
C GLY A 383 21.26 18.16 -17.02
N SER A 384 21.59 19.10 -17.90
CA SER A 384 20.79 20.33 -18.11
C SER A 384 19.39 20.07 -18.68
N VAL A 385 19.15 18.89 -19.25
CA VAL A 385 17.86 18.47 -19.83
C VAL A 385 16.74 18.52 -18.78
N ALA A 386 17.04 18.23 -17.51
CA ALA A 386 16.05 18.32 -16.42
C ALA A 386 15.43 19.72 -16.27
N LEU A 387 16.15 20.79 -16.63
CA LEU A 387 15.66 22.17 -16.53
C LEU A 387 14.56 22.47 -17.56
N ALA A 388 14.55 21.75 -18.69
CA ALA A 388 13.54 21.91 -19.74
C ALA A 388 12.13 21.51 -19.28
N ALA A 389 12.01 20.74 -18.19
CA ALA A 389 10.72 20.39 -17.59
C ALA A 389 10.08 21.55 -16.80
N ILE A 390 10.88 22.47 -16.24
CA ILE A 390 10.41 23.52 -15.32
C ILE A 390 9.31 24.40 -15.93
N PRO A 391 9.43 24.89 -17.19
CA PRO A 391 8.40 25.71 -17.83
C PRO A 391 7.03 25.03 -17.97
N ALA A 392 6.96 23.70 -18.02
CA ALA A 392 5.69 22.97 -17.99
C ALA A 392 5.20 22.67 -16.57
N LEU A 393 6.11 22.33 -15.65
CA LEU A 393 5.73 21.96 -14.29
C LEU A 393 5.10 23.12 -13.51
N ILE A 394 5.61 24.35 -13.66
CA ILE A 394 5.10 25.52 -12.92
C ILE A 394 3.65 25.84 -13.30
N PRO A 395 3.27 25.99 -14.59
CA PRO A 395 1.88 26.21 -14.99
C PRO A 395 0.95 25.08 -14.57
N LEU A 396 1.39 23.81 -14.64
CA LEU A 396 0.59 22.66 -14.20
C LEU A 396 0.28 22.74 -12.69
N CYS A 397 1.29 23.04 -11.87
CA CYS A 397 1.11 23.27 -10.44
C CYS A 397 0.17 24.46 -10.16
N ALA A 398 0.38 25.58 -10.84
CA ALA A 398 -0.44 26.78 -10.68
C ALA A 398 -1.90 26.51 -11.05
N ALA A 399 -2.14 25.91 -12.21
CA ALA A 399 -3.48 25.56 -12.70
C ALA A 399 -4.20 24.60 -11.74
N ALA A 400 -3.52 23.55 -11.27
CA ALA A 400 -4.09 22.61 -10.31
C ALA A 400 -4.45 23.27 -8.98
N VAL A 401 -3.57 24.11 -8.43
CA VAL A 401 -3.84 24.82 -7.16
C VAL A 401 -4.97 25.83 -7.31
N LEU A 402 -5.02 26.58 -8.42
CA LEU A 402 -6.08 27.55 -8.69
C LEU A 402 -7.43 26.88 -8.92
N LEU A 403 -7.47 25.82 -9.73
CA LEU A 403 -8.66 25.01 -9.97
C LEU A 403 -9.16 24.40 -8.65
N HIS A 404 -8.25 23.86 -7.85
CA HIS A 404 -8.58 23.34 -6.54
C HIS A 404 -9.20 24.42 -5.62
N ARG A 405 -8.60 25.61 -5.55
CA ARG A 405 -9.17 26.74 -4.80
C ARG A 405 -10.53 27.17 -5.32
N ALA A 406 -10.75 27.14 -6.64
CA ALA A 406 -12.00 27.53 -7.28
C ALA A 406 -13.13 26.53 -7.02
N ILE A 407 -12.88 25.23 -7.20
CA ILE A 407 -13.88 24.17 -6.98
C ILE A 407 -14.33 24.14 -5.52
N PHE A 408 -13.42 24.41 -4.59
CA PHE A 408 -13.68 24.27 -3.17
C PHE A 408 -13.93 25.61 -2.45
N ARG A 409 -14.48 26.63 -3.11
CA ARG A 409 -14.92 27.88 -2.43
C ARG A 409 -16.15 27.62 -1.54
N GLY A 410 -15.97 27.07 -0.34
CA GLY A 410 -17.08 26.80 0.60
C GLY A 410 -16.71 25.95 1.83
N PRO A 411 -17.59 25.87 2.85
CA PRO A 411 -17.36 25.13 4.10
C PRO A 411 -17.13 23.62 3.89
N ARG A 412 -16.45 22.99 4.86
CA ARG A 412 -15.72 21.70 4.81
C ARG A 412 -16.52 20.41 4.52
N SER A 413 -17.77 20.47 4.05
CA SER A 413 -18.67 19.30 4.03
C SER A 413 -18.66 18.43 2.76
N ALA A 414 -17.99 18.82 1.67
CA ALA A 414 -18.14 18.09 0.41
C ALA A 414 -17.25 16.82 0.30
N PRO A 415 -17.82 15.63 0.02
CA PRO A 415 -17.08 14.41 -0.35
C PRO A 415 -16.29 14.55 -1.66
N ARG A 416 -16.44 15.66 -2.39
CA ARG A 416 -15.90 15.89 -3.73
C ARG A 416 -14.37 15.86 -3.80
N TRP A 417 -13.67 16.30 -2.75
CA TRP A 417 -12.19 16.29 -2.72
C TRP A 417 -11.59 14.90 -2.93
N ARG A 418 -12.31 13.85 -2.48
CA ARG A 418 -11.83 12.47 -2.54
C ARG A 418 -11.44 12.04 -3.95
N TYR A 419 -12.11 12.60 -4.97
CA TYR A 419 -11.93 12.23 -6.36
C TYR A 419 -11.30 13.34 -7.21
N THR A 420 -11.50 14.61 -6.86
CA THR A 420 -10.96 15.72 -7.67
C THR A 420 -9.44 15.82 -7.63
N ALA A 421 -8.79 15.53 -6.49
CA ALA A 421 -7.33 15.67 -6.38
C ALA A 421 -6.58 14.66 -7.26
N PRO A 422 -6.86 13.35 -7.16
CA PRO A 422 -6.24 12.37 -8.05
C PRO A 422 -6.52 12.67 -9.52
N VAL A 423 -7.73 13.14 -9.86
CA VAL A 423 -8.07 13.53 -11.23
C VAL A 423 -7.20 14.69 -11.70
N CYS A 424 -7.06 15.77 -10.91
CA CYS A 424 -6.21 16.91 -11.28
C CYS A 424 -4.75 16.48 -11.51
N VAL A 425 -4.22 15.62 -10.64
CA VAL A 425 -2.86 15.10 -10.75
C VAL A 425 -2.70 14.22 -12.00
N GLY A 426 -3.66 13.32 -12.25
CA GLY A 426 -3.67 12.48 -13.44
C GLY A 426 -3.76 13.29 -14.74
N THR A 427 -4.63 14.32 -14.77
CA THR A 427 -4.73 15.24 -15.90
C THR A 427 -3.41 15.98 -16.14
N ALA A 428 -2.75 16.47 -15.09
CA ALA A 428 -1.46 17.13 -15.24
C ALA A 428 -0.39 16.20 -15.82
N ALA A 429 -0.36 14.94 -15.39
CA ALA A 429 0.55 13.93 -15.94
C ALA A 429 0.26 13.62 -17.41
N LEU A 430 -1.02 13.53 -17.81
CA LEU A 430 -1.43 13.34 -19.20
C LEU A 430 -1.09 14.54 -20.08
N ILE A 431 -1.28 15.77 -19.59
CA ILE A 431 -0.86 16.99 -20.30
C ILE A 431 0.65 16.97 -20.50
N TYR A 432 1.43 16.68 -19.46
CA TYR A 432 2.89 16.57 -19.58
C TYR A 432 3.29 15.50 -20.59
N ALA A 433 2.66 14.32 -20.55
CA ALA A 433 2.90 13.25 -21.52
C ALA A 433 2.60 13.71 -22.96
N GLY A 434 1.53 14.47 -23.17
CA GLY A 434 1.18 15.04 -24.47
C GLY A 434 2.21 16.05 -24.98
N ILE A 435 2.71 16.94 -24.12
CA ILE A 435 3.77 17.90 -24.45
C ILE A 435 5.07 17.16 -24.83
N GLN A 436 5.43 16.13 -24.06
CA GLN A 436 6.59 15.28 -24.34
C GLN A 436 6.43 14.52 -25.66
N PHE A 437 5.25 13.94 -25.92
CA PHE A 437 4.97 13.22 -27.16
C PHE A 437 5.01 14.13 -28.39
N ALA A 438 4.60 15.40 -28.24
CA ALA A 438 4.70 16.41 -29.30
C ALA A 438 6.14 16.90 -29.55
N GLY A 439 7.14 16.42 -28.80
CA GLY A 439 8.54 16.83 -28.94
C GLY A 439 8.84 18.24 -28.43
N LEU A 440 7.90 18.86 -27.70
CA LEU A 440 8.05 20.23 -27.17
C LEU A 440 8.94 20.27 -25.92
N ILE A 441 9.08 19.14 -25.23
CA ILE A 441 9.99 18.96 -24.10
C ILE A 441 10.78 17.66 -24.33
N PRO A 442 12.11 17.67 -24.09
CA PRO A 442 12.93 16.48 -24.25
C PRO A 442 12.50 15.38 -23.28
N VAL A 443 12.63 14.12 -23.73
CA VAL A 443 12.42 12.96 -22.87
C VAL A 443 13.54 12.91 -21.83
N LEU A 444 13.16 12.75 -20.57
CA LEU A 444 14.09 12.54 -19.47
C LEU A 444 14.46 11.05 -19.39
N ASP A 445 15.74 10.74 -19.23
CA ASP A 445 16.25 9.37 -19.24
C ASP A 445 16.75 8.98 -17.84
N PRO A 446 15.86 8.42 -16.98
CA PRO A 446 16.21 8.06 -15.61
C PRO A 446 17.20 6.89 -15.59
N SER A 447 18.07 6.88 -14.58
CA SER A 447 19.02 5.78 -14.39
C SER A 447 18.32 4.43 -14.26
N THR A 448 18.96 3.36 -14.72
CA THR A 448 18.46 2.00 -14.59
C THR A 448 19.17 1.22 -13.50
N TRP A 449 18.51 0.22 -12.91
CA TRP A 449 19.16 -0.67 -11.92
C TRP A 449 20.43 -1.37 -12.45
N LYS A 450 20.51 -1.60 -13.77
CA LYS A 450 21.72 -2.11 -14.40
C LYS A 450 22.89 -1.14 -14.33
N GLU A 451 22.64 0.16 -14.35
CA GLU A 451 23.67 1.19 -14.18
C GLU A 451 24.06 1.37 -12.72
N VAL A 452 23.11 1.20 -11.78
CA VAL A 452 23.36 1.36 -10.34
C VAL A 452 24.29 0.27 -9.78
N PHE A 453 24.24 -0.95 -10.34
CA PHE A 453 25.05 -2.09 -9.90
C PHE A 453 26.18 -2.50 -10.87
N ARG A 454 26.44 -1.69 -11.90
CA ARG A 454 27.70 -1.75 -12.66
C ARG A 454 28.78 -1.03 -11.88
#